data_AF-A0A377KBG4-F1
#
_entry.id   AF-A0A377KBG4-F1
#
_cell.length_a   1.000
_cell.length_b   1.000
_cell.length_c   1.000
_cell.angle_alpha   90.00
_cell.angle_beta   90.00
_cell.angle_gamma   90.00
#
_symmetry.space_group_name_H-M   'P 1'
#
loop_
_entity.id
_entity.type
_entity.pdbx_description
1 polymer ?
#
loop_
_entity_poly.entity_id
_entity_poly.type
_entity_poly.pdbx_seq_one_letter_code
_entity_poly.pdbx_strand_id
1 'polypeptide(L)'
;MPPAVPTLKEPRWNNTGTLQGADLLVNYHTFSNSGTLLGTSGLGVKGSSLLQNGTGRLYSAGNLLLDAQDFSGQGQVVATGDVTLKLIAALTNHGTLAAGKTLSVTSQNAITNGGVMQGDAMVLGAGEAFTNNGTLTAGKGNSVFSAQRLFLNAPGSLQAVAM
;
A
#
# COMPACT_ATOMS: atom_id res chain seq x y z
N MET A 1 -12.97 29.26 3.98
CA MET A 1 -13.02 28.13 3.03
C MET A 1 -11.92 27.16 3.43
N PRO A 2 -12.17 25.84 3.47
CA PRO A 2 -11.06 24.90 3.60
C PRO A 2 -10.14 25.04 2.37
N PRO A 3 -8.82 24.84 2.51
CA PRO A 3 -7.91 24.88 1.38
C PRO A 3 -8.32 23.86 0.31
N ALA A 4 -8.16 24.23 -0.96
CA ALA A 4 -8.44 23.32 -2.07
C ALA A 4 -7.46 22.13 -2.02
N VAL A 5 -8.00 20.92 -2.01
CA VAL A 5 -7.21 19.67 -2.07
C VAL A 5 -6.61 19.54 -3.47
N PRO A 6 -5.28 19.54 -3.64
CA PRO A 6 -4.66 19.30 -4.94
C PRO A 6 -5.14 17.96 -5.50
N THR A 7 -5.83 18.03 -6.64
CA THR A 7 -6.38 16.86 -7.33
C THR A 7 -5.77 16.75 -8.72
N LEU A 8 -5.01 15.68 -8.98
CA LEU A 8 -4.54 15.34 -10.33
C LEU A 8 -5.51 14.34 -10.98
N LYS A 9 -5.86 14.54 -12.25
CA LYS A 9 -6.73 13.66 -13.04
C LYS A 9 -6.12 13.43 -14.41
N GLU A 10 -5.29 12.40 -14.56
CA GLU A 10 -4.63 12.09 -15.82
C GLU A 10 -4.82 10.62 -16.21
N PRO A 11 -5.17 10.28 -17.47
CA PRO A 11 -5.30 8.89 -17.89
C PRO A 11 -4.01 8.10 -17.71
N ARG A 12 -2.86 8.74 -17.95
CA ARG A 12 -1.55 8.15 -17.66
C ARG A 12 -0.69 9.17 -16.94
N TRP A 13 -0.09 8.76 -15.83
CA TRP A 13 0.81 9.61 -15.09
C TRP A 13 2.13 8.88 -14.80
N ASN A 14 3.23 9.58 -15.03
CA ASN A 14 4.57 9.13 -14.68
C ASN A 14 5.18 10.19 -13.76
N ASN A 15 5.39 9.83 -12.50
CA ASN A 15 6.02 10.71 -11.54
C ASN A 15 7.49 10.35 -11.35
N THR A 16 8.38 11.29 -11.65
CA THR A 16 9.83 11.18 -11.38
C THR A 16 10.33 12.23 -10.40
N GLY A 17 9.48 13.21 -10.03
CA GLY A 17 9.79 14.29 -9.12
C GLY A 17 9.07 14.17 -7.78
N THR A 18 8.94 15.29 -7.08
CA THR A 18 8.20 15.37 -5.81
C THR A 18 6.88 16.11 -6.01
N LEU A 19 5.78 15.48 -5.63
CA LEU A 19 4.47 16.10 -5.49
C LEU A 19 4.08 16.10 -4.01
N GLN A 20 3.82 17.27 -3.44
CA GLN A 20 3.49 17.42 -2.03
C GLN A 20 2.23 18.26 -1.83
N GLY A 21 1.40 17.87 -0.88
CA GLY A 21 0.24 18.62 -0.41
C GLY A 21 -0.14 18.20 1.02
N ALA A 22 -1.03 18.95 1.68
CA ALA A 22 -1.56 18.54 2.98
C ALA A 22 -2.41 17.27 2.82
N ASP A 23 -3.58 17.41 2.20
CA ASP A 23 -4.32 16.30 1.63
C ASP A 23 -4.00 16.24 0.15
N LEU A 24 -3.42 15.13 -0.31
CA LEU A 24 -3.11 14.93 -1.71
C LEU A 24 -4.03 13.84 -2.28
N LEU A 25 -4.77 14.15 -3.34
CA LEU A 25 -5.58 13.17 -4.06
C LEU A 25 -5.10 13.04 -5.50
N VAL A 26 -4.69 11.84 -5.88
CA VAL A 26 -4.29 11.51 -7.25
C VAL A 26 -5.31 10.55 -7.83
N ASN A 27 -5.94 10.94 -8.93
CA ASN A 27 -6.80 10.08 -9.72
C ASN A 27 -6.12 9.82 -11.08
N TYR A 28 -6.02 8.55 -11.47
CA TYR A 28 -5.36 8.15 -12.70
C TYR A 28 -6.06 6.95 -13.34
N HIS A 29 -5.73 6.62 -14.58
CA HIS A 29 -6.04 5.29 -15.12
C HIS A 29 -4.81 4.38 -14.98
N THR A 30 -3.64 4.77 -15.48
CA THR A 30 -2.35 4.10 -15.17
C THR A 30 -1.34 5.06 -14.52
N PHE A 31 -0.69 4.64 -13.45
CA PHE A 31 0.30 5.44 -12.73
C PHE A 31 1.61 4.67 -12.53
N SER A 32 2.71 5.25 -13.01
CA SER A 32 4.07 4.81 -12.71
C SER A 32 4.74 5.84 -11.80
N ASN A 33 5.24 5.42 -10.64
CA ASN A 33 5.95 6.30 -9.73
C ASN A 33 7.40 5.84 -9.55
N SER A 34 8.32 6.74 -9.82
CA SER A 34 9.74 6.62 -9.48
C SER A 34 10.22 7.79 -8.60
N GLY A 35 9.36 8.78 -8.38
CA GLY A 35 9.60 9.94 -7.50
C GLY A 35 8.86 9.82 -6.16
N THR A 36 8.50 10.96 -5.57
CA THR A 36 7.84 11.03 -4.26
C THR A 36 6.46 11.69 -4.34
N LEU A 37 5.46 11.05 -3.77
CA LEU A 37 4.20 11.69 -3.38
C LEU A 37 4.16 11.81 -1.87
N LEU A 38 3.91 13.01 -1.37
CA LEU A 38 3.88 13.29 0.07
C LEU A 38 2.58 14.02 0.45
N GLY A 39 1.71 13.32 1.16
CA GLY A 39 0.55 13.91 1.85
C GLY A 39 0.88 14.21 3.31
N THR A 40 1.06 15.47 3.70
CA THR A 40 1.42 15.82 5.09
C THR A 40 0.27 15.71 6.08
N SER A 41 -0.94 15.40 5.61
CA SER A 41 -2.13 15.09 6.42
C SER A 41 -2.84 13.84 5.91
N GLY A 42 -2.86 13.63 4.59
CA GLY A 42 -3.44 12.44 3.97
C GLY A 42 -3.00 12.25 2.53
N LEU A 43 -2.93 11.00 2.09
CA LEU A 43 -2.66 10.66 0.69
C LEU A 43 -3.72 9.69 0.15
N GLY A 44 -4.46 10.11 -0.86
CA GLY A 44 -5.36 9.29 -1.64
C GLY A 44 -4.81 9.05 -3.05
N VAL A 45 -4.73 7.79 -3.46
CA VAL A 45 -4.28 7.38 -4.80
C VAL A 45 -5.35 6.44 -5.36
N LYS A 46 -6.00 6.84 -6.46
CA LYS A 46 -7.14 6.11 -7.04
C LYS A 46 -6.96 5.89 -8.52
N GLY A 47 -7.19 4.68 -9.01
CA GLY A 47 -7.12 4.42 -10.46
C GLY A 47 -7.27 2.96 -10.86
N SER A 48 -6.73 2.59 -12.02
CA SER A 48 -6.72 1.19 -12.47
C SER A 48 -5.41 0.51 -12.08
N SER A 49 -4.29 0.86 -12.71
CA SER A 49 -3.01 0.16 -12.50
C SER A 49 -1.96 1.07 -11.90
N LEU A 50 -1.35 0.65 -10.79
CA LEU A 50 -0.22 1.34 -10.15
C LEU A 50 1.04 0.50 -10.17
N LEU A 51 2.06 1.01 -10.86
CA LEU A 51 3.44 0.56 -10.76
C LEU A 51 4.24 1.48 -9.84
N GLN A 52 4.67 0.95 -8.71
CA GLN A 52 5.46 1.65 -7.71
C GLN A 52 6.92 1.17 -7.82
N ASN A 53 7.73 1.87 -8.62
CA ASN A 53 9.11 1.46 -8.93
C ASN A 53 10.00 1.49 -7.68
N GLY A 54 11.17 0.85 -7.75
CA GLY A 54 12.09 0.69 -6.61
C GLY A 54 12.51 2.01 -5.93
N THR A 55 12.58 3.12 -6.68
CA THR A 55 12.87 4.46 -6.13
C THR A 55 11.62 5.23 -5.73
N GLY A 56 10.45 4.72 -6.08
CA GLY A 56 9.15 5.35 -5.86
C GLY A 56 8.75 5.36 -4.39
N ARG A 57 8.15 6.48 -3.97
CA ARG A 57 7.70 6.74 -2.59
C ARG A 57 6.28 7.29 -2.61
N LEU A 58 5.39 6.62 -1.89
CA LEU A 58 4.06 7.12 -1.52
C LEU A 58 4.04 7.29 -0.01
N TYR A 59 4.12 8.53 0.47
CA TYR A 59 4.22 8.83 1.89
C TYR A 59 3.01 9.64 2.37
N SER A 60 2.55 9.29 3.57
CA SER A 60 1.59 10.12 4.31
C SER A 60 1.99 10.32 5.77
N ALA A 61 1.87 11.55 6.25
CA ALA A 61 1.98 11.85 7.69
C ALA A 61 0.63 11.70 8.43
N GLY A 62 -0.41 11.24 7.75
CA GLY A 62 -1.64 10.75 8.36
C GLY A 62 -2.03 9.43 7.72
N ASN A 63 -3.20 9.36 7.08
CA ASN A 63 -3.69 8.13 6.46
C ASN A 63 -3.38 8.06 4.97
N LEU A 64 -3.08 6.85 4.49
CA LEU A 64 -2.89 6.56 3.08
C LEU A 64 -3.97 5.60 2.58
N LEU A 65 -4.69 6.01 1.53
CA LEU A 65 -5.63 5.17 0.80
C LEU A 65 -5.11 4.95 -0.62
N LEU A 66 -4.96 3.69 -1.00
CA LEU A 66 -4.82 3.25 -2.38
C LEU A 66 -6.05 2.45 -2.78
N ASP A 67 -6.79 2.94 -3.78
CA ASP A 67 -7.99 2.30 -4.31
C ASP A 67 -7.79 2.07 -5.82
N ALA A 68 -7.40 0.84 -6.18
CA ALA A 68 -6.96 0.53 -7.53
C ALA A 68 -7.50 -0.80 -8.05
N GLN A 69 -7.40 -1.06 -9.35
CA GLN A 69 -7.62 -2.42 -9.87
C GLN A 69 -6.44 -3.31 -9.48
N ASP A 70 -5.22 -2.94 -9.84
CA ASP A 70 -4.00 -3.70 -9.56
C ASP A 70 -2.88 -2.83 -8.97
N PHE A 71 -1.98 -3.48 -8.24
CA PHE A 71 -0.79 -2.86 -7.65
C PHE A 71 0.43 -3.77 -7.78
N SER A 72 1.50 -3.21 -8.35
CA SER A 72 2.84 -3.81 -8.34
C SER A 72 3.81 -2.85 -7.69
N GLY A 73 4.39 -3.24 -6.55
CA GLY A 73 5.27 -2.37 -5.76
C GLY A 73 6.63 -2.96 -5.48
N GLN A 74 7.67 -2.23 -5.86
CA GLN A 74 9.07 -2.46 -5.50
C GLN A 74 9.61 -1.33 -4.61
N GLY A 75 8.95 -0.16 -4.61
CA GLY A 75 9.28 0.99 -3.78
C GLY A 75 8.57 0.99 -2.42
N GLN A 76 8.30 2.19 -1.90
CA GLN A 76 7.77 2.38 -0.56
C GLN A 76 6.36 2.97 -0.58
N VAL A 77 5.47 2.38 0.22
CA VAL A 77 4.15 2.91 0.58
C VAL A 77 4.08 2.96 2.09
N VAL A 78 4.19 4.16 2.66
CA VAL A 78 4.37 4.35 4.10
C VAL A 78 3.45 5.44 4.62
N ALA A 79 2.74 5.14 5.71
CA ALA A 79 1.98 6.15 6.45
C ALA A 79 2.26 6.07 7.94
N THR A 80 2.28 7.21 8.62
CA THR A 80 2.35 7.25 10.10
C THR A 80 1.02 6.86 10.74
N GLY A 81 -0.10 7.00 10.02
CA GLY A 81 -1.42 6.52 10.39
C GLY A 81 -1.71 5.14 9.79
N ASP A 82 -2.94 4.99 9.29
CA ASP A 82 -3.37 3.75 8.63
C ASP A 82 -2.94 3.74 7.15
N VAL A 83 -2.61 2.56 6.66
CA VAL A 83 -2.45 2.30 5.22
C VAL A 83 -3.55 1.35 4.79
N THR A 84 -4.36 1.77 3.82
CA THR A 84 -5.45 0.97 3.26
C THR A 84 -5.24 0.78 1.76
N LEU A 85 -5.05 -0.46 1.32
CA LEU A 85 -5.02 -0.86 -0.09
C LEU A 85 -6.30 -1.66 -0.39
N LYS A 86 -7.13 -1.15 -1.30
CA LYS A 86 -8.32 -1.81 -1.84
C LYS A 86 -8.08 -2.13 -3.30
N LEU A 87 -8.06 -3.42 -3.62
CA LEU A 87 -7.70 -3.93 -4.93
C LEU A 87 -8.77 -4.88 -5.45
N ILE A 88 -8.97 -4.86 -6.77
CA ILE A 88 -9.89 -5.78 -7.44
C ILE A 88 -9.10 -6.97 -7.97
N ALA A 89 -7.99 -6.71 -8.66
CA ALA A 89 -7.08 -7.70 -9.20
C ALA A 89 -5.89 -7.93 -8.24
N ALA A 90 -4.86 -8.61 -8.74
CA ALA A 90 -3.75 -9.08 -7.95
C ALA A 90 -2.92 -7.94 -7.33
N LEU A 91 -2.33 -8.24 -6.17
CA LEU A 91 -1.28 -7.44 -5.54
C LEU A 91 0.05 -8.20 -5.61
N THR A 92 1.10 -7.51 -6.06
CA THR A 92 2.48 -7.95 -5.92
C THR A 92 3.28 -6.89 -5.18
N ASN A 93 3.83 -7.23 -4.02
CA ASN A 93 4.72 -6.36 -3.25
C ASN A 93 6.10 -7.00 -3.07
N HIS A 94 7.12 -6.42 -3.69
CA HIS A 94 8.54 -6.66 -3.45
C HIS A 94 9.20 -5.50 -2.68
N GLY A 95 8.46 -4.43 -2.43
CA GLY A 95 8.91 -3.26 -1.69
C GLY A 95 8.47 -3.27 -0.24
N THR A 96 8.14 -2.09 0.28
CA THR A 96 7.66 -1.90 1.65
C THR A 96 6.25 -1.33 1.66
N LEU A 97 5.33 -2.02 2.35
CA LEU A 97 4.05 -1.48 2.78
C LEU A 97 4.10 -1.34 4.29
N ALA A 98 4.06 -0.12 4.82
CA ALA A 98 4.18 0.13 6.25
C ALA A 98 3.16 1.14 6.77
N ALA A 99 2.43 0.75 7.80
CA ALA A 99 1.55 1.63 8.57
C ALA A 99 2.12 1.83 9.97
N GLY A 100 2.06 3.06 10.50
CA GLY A 100 2.29 3.31 11.92
C GLY A 100 1.14 2.81 12.79
N LYS A 101 -0.04 2.57 12.19
CA LYS A 101 -1.22 1.97 12.84
C LYS A 101 -1.61 0.68 12.10
N THR A 102 -2.77 0.65 11.45
CA THR A 102 -3.25 -0.56 10.78
C THR A 102 -2.78 -0.60 9.34
N LEU A 103 -2.16 -1.70 8.96
CA LEU A 103 -1.98 -2.05 7.55
C LEU A 103 -3.16 -2.93 7.10
N SER A 104 -4.06 -2.35 6.30
CA SER A 104 -5.19 -3.04 5.70
C SER A 104 -4.94 -3.26 4.21
N VAL A 105 -4.87 -4.51 3.76
CA VAL A 105 -4.68 -4.85 2.35
C VAL A 105 -5.75 -5.86 1.95
N THR A 106 -6.63 -5.46 1.05
CA THR A 106 -7.70 -6.32 0.53
C THR A 106 -7.63 -6.38 -0.98
N SER A 107 -7.59 -7.59 -1.54
CA SER A 107 -7.69 -7.87 -2.97
C SER A 107 -8.80 -8.89 -3.22
N GLN A 108 -9.57 -8.75 -4.29
CA GLN A 108 -10.53 -9.80 -4.71
C GLN A 108 -9.83 -10.97 -5.44
N ASN A 109 -8.52 -10.87 -5.68
CA ASN A 109 -7.69 -11.89 -6.32
C ASN A 109 -6.53 -12.28 -5.36
N ALA A 110 -5.43 -12.79 -5.91
CA ALA A 110 -4.25 -13.23 -5.18
C ALA A 110 -3.42 -12.04 -4.66
N ILE A 111 -2.80 -12.27 -3.50
CA ILE A 111 -1.81 -11.37 -2.91
C ILE A 111 -0.48 -12.10 -2.82
N THR A 112 0.57 -11.51 -3.39
CA THR A 112 1.95 -11.98 -3.25
C THR A 112 2.81 -10.93 -2.57
N ASN A 113 3.31 -11.26 -1.38
CA ASN A 113 4.28 -10.45 -0.66
C ASN A 113 5.67 -11.09 -0.74
N GLY A 114 6.57 -10.54 -1.54
CA GLY A 114 8.01 -10.85 -1.52
C GLY A 114 8.86 -9.81 -0.78
N GLY A 115 8.27 -8.72 -0.30
CA GLY A 115 8.95 -7.65 0.44
C GLY A 115 8.53 -7.59 1.90
N VAL A 116 8.28 -6.39 2.41
CA VAL A 116 7.86 -6.13 3.79
C VAL A 116 6.42 -5.63 3.81
N MET A 117 5.61 -6.22 4.69
CA MET A 117 4.35 -5.65 5.16
C MET A 117 4.46 -5.44 6.67
N GLN A 118 4.21 -4.22 7.13
CA GLN A 118 4.32 -3.85 8.53
C GLN A 118 3.14 -2.99 8.98
N GLY A 119 2.64 -3.28 10.18
CA GLY A 119 1.64 -2.47 10.86
C GLY A 119 1.63 -2.81 12.35
N ASP A 120 1.16 -1.89 13.20
CA ASP A 120 0.81 -2.24 14.58
C ASP A 120 -0.27 -3.32 14.59
N ALA A 121 -1.28 -3.18 13.72
CA ALA A 121 -2.30 -4.16 13.41
C ALA A 121 -2.27 -4.52 11.91
N MET A 122 -2.73 -5.72 11.56
CA MET A 122 -2.84 -6.16 10.17
C MET A 122 -4.23 -6.66 9.83
N VAL A 123 -4.76 -6.24 8.70
CA VAL A 123 -5.99 -6.79 8.12
C VAL A 123 -5.69 -7.16 6.68
N LEU A 124 -5.34 -8.43 6.44
CA LEU A 124 -4.96 -8.90 5.10
C LEU A 124 -6.03 -9.85 4.56
N GLY A 125 -6.60 -9.50 3.41
CA GLY A 125 -7.67 -10.24 2.76
C GLY A 125 -7.36 -10.51 1.29
N ALA A 126 -7.25 -11.78 0.89
CA ALA A 126 -7.14 -12.18 -0.51
C ALA A 126 -8.40 -12.97 -0.91
N GLY A 127 -8.98 -12.63 -2.06
CA GLY A 127 -10.09 -13.38 -2.64
C GLY A 127 -9.65 -14.77 -3.10
N GLU A 128 -8.36 -14.98 -3.38
CA GLU A 128 -7.78 -16.26 -3.76
C GLU A 128 -6.65 -16.70 -2.80
N ALA A 129 -5.43 -16.89 -3.31
CA ALA A 129 -4.27 -17.27 -2.51
C ALA A 129 -3.57 -16.02 -1.96
N PHE A 130 -3.18 -16.09 -0.69
CA PHE A 130 -2.22 -15.19 -0.08
C PHE A 130 -0.87 -15.92 0.04
N THR A 131 0.14 -15.44 -0.67
CA THR A 131 1.50 -16.00 -0.66
C THR A 131 2.47 -15.02 -0.03
N ASN A 132 3.06 -15.41 1.10
CA ASN A 132 4.14 -14.68 1.74
C ASN A 132 5.49 -15.36 1.45
N ASN A 133 6.34 -14.64 0.73
CA ASN A 133 7.73 -14.93 0.45
C ASN A 133 8.69 -13.95 1.14
N GLY A 134 8.16 -12.95 1.86
CA GLY A 134 8.92 -11.91 2.56
C GLY A 134 8.58 -11.84 4.04
N THR A 135 8.47 -10.63 4.59
CA THR A 135 8.19 -10.45 6.03
C THR A 135 6.83 -9.80 6.25
N LEU A 136 6.08 -10.36 7.19
CA LEU A 136 4.90 -9.75 7.79
C LEU A 136 5.24 -9.44 9.26
N THR A 137 5.27 -8.18 9.64
CA THR A 137 5.55 -7.75 11.02
C THR A 137 4.36 -7.01 11.61
N ALA A 138 3.65 -7.68 12.51
CA ALA A 138 2.62 -7.08 13.34
C ALA A 138 3.22 -6.61 14.67
N GLY A 139 2.80 -5.43 15.12
CA GLY A 139 3.09 -4.93 16.45
C GLY A 139 2.13 -5.49 17.50
N LYS A 140 1.66 -4.60 18.37
CA LYS A 140 0.77 -4.90 19.50
C LYS A 140 -0.71 -5.05 19.14
N GLY A 141 -1.09 -4.75 17.90
CA GLY A 141 -2.46 -4.74 17.44
C GLY A 141 -2.93 -6.12 16.95
N ASN A 142 -4.25 -6.33 16.98
CA ASN A 142 -4.83 -7.57 16.49
C ASN A 142 -4.62 -7.71 14.99
N SER A 143 -4.23 -8.91 14.56
CA SER A 143 -3.99 -9.21 13.16
C SER A 143 -4.97 -10.26 12.65
N VAL A 144 -5.59 -9.99 11.50
CA VAL A 144 -6.57 -10.85 10.84
C VAL A 144 -6.09 -11.13 9.42
N PHE A 145 -6.08 -12.42 9.07
CA PHE A 145 -5.71 -12.90 7.75
C PHE A 145 -6.86 -13.74 7.20
N SER A 146 -7.32 -13.41 6.00
CA SER A 146 -8.38 -14.14 5.30
C SER A 146 -7.97 -14.40 3.87
N ALA A 147 -7.97 -15.67 3.47
CA ALA A 147 -7.68 -16.10 2.11
C ALA A 147 -8.29 -17.48 1.88
N GLN A 148 -8.54 -17.87 0.63
CA GLN A 148 -8.91 -19.26 0.33
C GLN A 148 -7.75 -20.21 0.66
N ARG A 149 -6.52 -19.75 0.43
CA ARG A 149 -5.28 -20.48 0.74
C ARG A 149 -4.25 -19.50 1.26
N LEU A 150 -3.53 -19.89 2.31
CA LEU A 150 -2.44 -19.12 2.89
C LEU A 150 -1.14 -19.92 2.77
N PHE A 151 -0.20 -19.40 1.99
CA PHE A 151 1.14 -19.96 1.83
C PHE A 151 2.17 -19.07 2.53
N LEU A 152 2.80 -19.60 3.57
CA LEU A 152 3.93 -18.96 4.27
C LEU A 152 5.19 -19.75 3.90
N ASN A 153 5.93 -19.28 2.90
CA ASN A 153 7.09 -20.01 2.39
C ASN A 153 8.30 -19.82 3.32
N ALA A 154 9.34 -20.64 3.20
CA ALA A 154 10.49 -20.61 4.11
C ALA A 154 11.18 -19.22 4.35
N PRO A 155 11.25 -18.28 3.38
CA PRO A 155 11.66 -16.89 3.66
C PRO A 155 10.51 -16.01 4.19
N GLY A 156 9.27 -16.46 4.00
CA GLY A 156 8.00 -15.90 4.42
C GLY A 156 7.75 -15.96 5.94
N SER A 157 8.32 -15.07 6.74
CA SER A 157 8.07 -15.04 8.19
C SER A 157 6.85 -14.17 8.57
N LEU A 158 6.10 -14.61 9.59
CA LEU A 158 5.15 -13.78 10.33
C LEU A 158 5.73 -13.54 11.73
N GLN A 159 5.90 -12.28 12.08
CA GLN A 159 6.45 -11.84 13.36
C GLN A 159 5.41 -11.02 14.10
N ALA A 160 5.18 -11.38 15.36
CA ALA A 160 4.43 -10.56 16.30
C ALA A 160 5.41 -10.04 17.36
N VAL A 161 5.48 -8.72 17.53
CA VAL A 161 6.35 -8.11 18.53
C VAL A 161 5.52 -7.82 19.78
N ALA A 162 5.68 -8.64 20.81
CA ALA A 162 5.22 -8.32 22.15
C ALA A 162 6.22 -7.35 22.81
N MET A 163 5.72 -6.25 23.39
CA MET A 163 6.50 -5.38 24.28
C MET A 163 6.37 -5.83 25.72
#